data_AF-A0A814ZMK1-F1
#
_entry.id   AF-A0A814ZMK1-F1
#
_cell.length_a   1.000
_cell.length_b   1.000
_cell.length_c   1.000
_cell.angle_alpha   90.00
_cell.angle_beta   90.00
_cell.angle_gamma   90.00
#
_symmetry.space_group_name_H-M   'P 1'
#
loop_
_entity.id
_entity.type
_entity.pdbx_description
1 polymer ?
#
loop_
_entity_poly.entity_id
_entity_poly.type
_entity_poly.pdbx_seq_one_letter_code
_entity_poly.pdbx_strand_id
1 'polypeptide(L)'
;LSNGKVLVIGGYNNDFLNSAELYDPLTGIWTPTGNMNNVRIYHTASILPNGKVLVAGGYNGSIAYNSVELYDPLTSTWIATSNMNNARQWHTASILSNGKVLVAGGLGVSSYLNSAELYDPLTGTWTTTNNMNTARQEPTSSLLSNGVVLVTGGFSNLNFLNSAELY
;
A
#
# COMPACT_ATOMS: atom_id res chain seq x y z
N LEU A 1 -7.37 -12.31 4.87
CA LEU A 1 -7.31 -13.22 3.70
C LEU A 1 -8.63 -13.98 3.57
N SER A 2 -8.92 -14.59 2.42
CA SER A 2 -10.18 -15.31 2.18
C SER A 2 -10.42 -16.49 3.16
N ASN A 3 -9.35 -17.01 3.75
CA ASN A 3 -9.39 -18.05 4.79
C ASN A 3 -9.57 -17.51 6.22
N GLY A 4 -9.88 -16.23 6.40
CA GLY A 4 -10.07 -15.60 7.71
C GLY A 4 -8.78 -15.22 8.46
N LYS A 5 -7.59 -15.60 7.96
CA LYS A 5 -6.32 -15.23 8.56
C LYS A 5 -5.93 -13.79 8.24
N VAL A 6 -5.15 -13.16 9.13
CA VAL A 6 -4.55 -11.84 8.93
C VAL A 6 -3.10 -12.01 8.51
N LEU A 7 -2.71 -11.32 7.44
CA LEU A 7 -1.33 -11.28 6.97
C LEU A 7 -0.66 -10.03 7.52
N VAL A 8 0.46 -10.19 8.22
CA VAL A 8 1.33 -9.11 8.69
C VAL A 8 2.65 -9.17 7.93
N ILE A 9 3.12 -8.01 7.47
CA ILE A 9 4.15 -7.91 6.43
C ILE A 9 5.14 -6.81 6.81
N GLY A 10 6.44 -7.12 6.71
CA GLY A 10 7.51 -6.16 6.91
C GLY A 10 7.55 -5.59 8.34
N GLY A 11 7.89 -4.31 8.47
CA GLY A 11 8.05 -3.65 9.77
C GLY A 11 9.51 -3.42 10.16
N TYR A 12 9.72 -3.01 11.42
CA TYR A 12 11.04 -2.71 11.97
C TYR A 12 11.17 -3.26 13.40
N ASN A 13 12.22 -4.05 13.66
CA ASN A 13 12.50 -4.63 14.98
C ASN A 13 13.99 -4.55 15.35
N ASN A 14 14.58 -3.36 15.18
CA ASN A 14 16.03 -3.09 15.13
C ASN A 14 16.68 -3.42 13.78
N ASP A 15 15.93 -4.03 12.87
CA ASP A 15 16.26 -4.13 11.45
C ASP A 15 14.98 -3.97 10.61
N PHE A 16 15.14 -3.59 9.35
CA PHE A 16 14.03 -3.54 8.39
C PHE A 16 13.67 -4.95 7.97
N LEU A 17 12.39 -5.30 8.08
CA LEU A 17 11.93 -6.66 7.84
C LEU A 17 11.37 -6.84 6.43
N ASN A 18 11.68 -7.98 5.83
CA ASN A 18 10.97 -8.54 4.67
C ASN A 18 10.10 -9.75 5.06
N SER A 19 10.08 -10.12 6.34
CA SER A 19 9.32 -11.25 6.83
C SER A 19 7.81 -10.99 6.74
N ALA A 20 7.05 -12.08 6.65
CA ALA A 20 5.62 -12.04 6.80
C ALA A 20 5.12 -13.21 7.65
N GLU A 21 4.02 -12.98 8.35
CA GLU A 21 3.41 -13.95 9.25
C GLU A 21 1.89 -13.89 9.15
N LEU A 22 1.27 -15.05 9.38
CA LEU A 22 -0.17 -15.23 9.38
C LEU A 22 -0.66 -15.40 10.81
N TYR A 23 -1.53 -14.50 11.24
CA TYR A 23 -2.31 -14.66 12.45
C TYR A 23 -3.63 -15.36 12.15
N ASP A 24 -3.92 -16.39 12.92
CA ASP A 24 -5.21 -17.07 12.92
C ASP A 24 -6.06 -16.60 14.10
N PRO A 25 -7.09 -15.75 13.89
CA PRO A 25 -7.91 -15.22 14.97
C PRO A 25 -8.71 -16.28 15.75
N LEU A 26 -8.91 -17.48 15.17
CA LEU A 26 -9.67 -18.54 15.84
C LEU A 26 -8.82 -19.28 16.87
N THR A 27 -7.51 -19.38 16.63
CA THR A 27 -6.57 -20.11 17.50
C THR A 27 -5.63 -19.20 18.27
N GLY A 28 -5.49 -17.94 17.86
CA GLY A 28 -4.51 -17.02 18.41
C GLY A 28 -3.06 -17.31 17.98
N ILE A 29 -2.85 -18.23 17.03
CA ILE A 29 -1.52 -18.70 16.62
C ILE A 29 -0.98 -17.82 15.49
N TRP A 30 0.31 -17.48 15.59
CA TRP A 30 1.10 -16.89 14.52
C TRP A 30 1.89 -17.98 13.80
N THR A 31 1.93 -17.93 12.47
CA THR A 31 2.71 -18.86 11.64
C THR A 31 3.50 -18.08 10.59
N PRO A 32 4.83 -18.28 10.48
CA PRO A 32 5.61 -17.70 9.40
C PRO A 32 5.08 -18.12 8.03
N THR A 33 5.13 -17.22 7.05
CA THR A 33 4.85 -17.53 5.64
C THR A 33 6.05 -17.12 4.78
N GLY A 34 5.91 -17.12 3.45
CA GLY A 34 6.98 -16.65 2.56
C GLY A 34 7.37 -15.20 2.87
N ASN A 35 8.61 -14.85 2.56
CA ASN A 35 9.14 -13.50 2.76
C ASN A 35 9.07 -12.67 1.47
N MET A 36 8.88 -11.37 1.61
CA MET A 36 9.04 -10.42 0.50
C MET A 36 10.48 -10.43 -0.03
N ASN A 37 10.66 -9.99 -1.27
CA ASN A 37 11.98 -9.82 -1.87
C ASN A 37 12.72 -8.61 -1.29
N ASN A 38 11.99 -7.59 -0.83
CA ASN A 38 12.55 -6.37 -0.26
C ASN A 38 12.06 -6.14 1.17
N VAL A 39 12.92 -5.60 2.02
CA VAL A 39 12.55 -5.12 3.35
C VAL A 39 11.74 -3.83 3.23
N ARG A 40 10.64 -3.69 3.98
CA ARG A 40 9.75 -2.52 3.82
C ARG A 40 9.08 -2.11 5.13
N ILE A 41 9.15 -0.82 5.44
CA ILE A 41 8.21 -0.14 6.34
C ILE A 41 7.37 0.89 5.58
N TYR A 42 6.27 1.33 6.17
CA TYR A 42 5.38 2.38 5.63
C TYR A 42 4.84 2.11 4.21
N HIS A 43 4.76 0.83 3.85
CA HIS A 43 4.09 0.35 2.64
C HIS A 43 2.58 0.19 2.90
N THR A 44 1.82 -0.01 1.84
CA THR A 44 0.40 -0.40 1.93
C THR A 44 0.22 -1.84 1.48
N ALA A 45 -0.82 -2.50 2.00
CA ALA A 45 -1.21 -3.86 1.62
C ALA A 45 -2.71 -3.90 1.27
N SER A 46 -3.06 -4.37 0.07
CA SER A 46 -4.44 -4.42 -0.44
C SER A 46 -4.79 -5.83 -0.90
N ILE A 47 -5.88 -6.41 -0.39
CA ILE A 47 -6.41 -7.70 -0.86
C ILE A 47 -7.15 -7.49 -2.18
N LEU A 48 -6.64 -8.07 -3.25
CA LEU A 48 -7.22 -7.98 -4.59
C LEU A 48 -8.43 -8.92 -4.75
N PRO A 49 -9.32 -8.68 -5.75
CA PRO A 49 -10.46 -9.55 -6.01
C PRO A 49 -10.11 -11.03 -6.27
N ASN A 50 -8.91 -11.30 -6.78
CA ASN A 50 -8.41 -12.66 -7.01
C ASN A 50 -7.83 -13.32 -5.74
N GLY A 51 -7.89 -12.66 -4.58
CA GLY A 51 -7.40 -13.17 -3.29
C GLY A 51 -5.92 -12.92 -3.00
N LYS A 52 -5.14 -12.43 -3.97
CA LYS A 52 -3.73 -12.03 -3.77
C LYS A 52 -3.64 -10.73 -2.98
N VAL A 53 -2.50 -10.47 -2.35
CA VAL A 53 -2.25 -9.22 -1.63
C VAL A 53 -1.22 -8.39 -2.39
N LEU A 54 -1.62 -7.19 -2.82
CA LEU A 54 -0.74 -6.19 -3.41
C LEU A 54 -0.04 -5.41 -2.30
N VAL A 55 1.29 -5.47 -2.28
CA VAL A 55 2.13 -4.69 -1.37
C VAL A 55 2.88 -3.65 -2.18
N ALA A 56 2.60 -2.37 -1.93
CA ALA A 56 3.10 -1.26 -2.74
C ALA A 56 3.99 -0.32 -1.93
N GLY A 57 5.12 0.06 -2.53
CA GLY A 57 6.00 1.11 -2.04
C GLY A 57 6.67 0.79 -0.70
N GLY A 58 6.75 1.80 0.16
CA GLY A 58 7.43 1.72 1.45
C GLY A 58 8.89 2.20 1.40
N TYR A 59 9.63 1.88 2.45
CA TYR A 59 10.99 2.38 2.69
C TYR A 59 11.87 1.30 3.32
N ASN A 60 13.15 1.29 2.96
CA ASN A 60 14.12 0.27 3.37
C ASN A 60 15.21 0.77 4.33
N GLY A 61 15.09 1.99 4.86
CA GLY A 61 16.17 2.62 5.62
C GLY A 61 17.08 3.55 4.82
N SER A 62 16.91 3.61 3.49
CA SER A 62 17.67 4.50 2.63
C SER A 62 16.80 5.25 1.63
N ILE A 63 15.95 4.55 0.89
CA ILE A 63 15.12 5.14 -0.18
C ILE A 63 13.66 4.70 -0.10
N ALA A 64 12.77 5.57 -0.56
CA ALA A 64 11.38 5.18 -0.83
C ALA A 64 11.33 4.28 -2.07
N TYR A 65 10.45 3.29 -2.06
CA TYR A 65 10.27 2.36 -3.16
C TYR A 65 9.10 2.73 -4.06
N ASN A 66 9.29 2.48 -5.36
CA ASN A 66 8.19 2.34 -6.32
C ASN A 66 7.88 0.87 -6.64
N SER A 67 8.66 -0.07 -6.12
CA SER A 67 8.47 -1.48 -6.37
C SER A 67 7.24 -2.03 -5.65
N VAL A 68 6.66 -3.05 -6.28
CA VAL A 68 5.38 -3.65 -5.87
C VAL A 68 5.52 -5.17 -5.93
N GLU A 69 4.97 -5.83 -4.92
CA GLU A 69 5.03 -7.29 -4.78
C GLU A 69 3.62 -7.85 -4.55
N LEU A 70 3.35 -9.03 -5.09
CA LEU A 70 2.12 -9.78 -4.89
C LEU A 70 2.41 -11.00 -4.02
N TYR A 71 1.68 -11.11 -2.91
CA TYR A 71 1.62 -12.35 -2.13
C TYR A 71 0.47 -13.21 -2.63
N ASP A 72 0.77 -14.48 -2.91
CA ASP A 72 -0.22 -15.51 -3.22
C ASP A 72 -0.46 -16.40 -1.98
N PRO A 73 -1.62 -16.28 -1.30
CA PRO A 73 -1.92 -17.07 -0.11
C PRO A 73 -2.01 -18.57 -0.34
N LEU A 74 -2.24 -19.02 -1.58
CA LEU A 74 -2.39 -20.44 -1.89
C LEU A 74 -1.04 -21.14 -1.92
N THR A 75 -0.02 -20.46 -2.43
CA THR A 75 1.35 -20.98 -2.54
C THR A 75 2.28 -20.43 -1.47
N SER A 76 1.85 -19.43 -0.69
CA SER A 76 2.69 -18.71 0.27
C SER A 76 3.94 -18.09 -0.39
N THR A 77 3.82 -17.64 -1.63
CA THR A 77 4.94 -17.08 -2.40
C THR A 77 4.73 -15.60 -2.71
N TRP A 78 5.85 -14.91 -2.92
CA TRP A 78 5.91 -13.50 -3.32
C TRP A 78 6.46 -13.37 -4.73
N ILE A 79 5.84 -12.52 -5.54
CA ILE A 79 6.26 -12.25 -6.91
C ILE A 79 6.27 -10.74 -7.15
N ALA A 80 7.36 -10.22 -7.72
CA ALA A 80 7.42 -8.82 -8.15
C ALA A 80 6.45 -8.58 -9.33
N THR A 81 5.74 -7.45 -9.31
CA THR A 81 4.88 -7.00 -10.42
C THR A 81 5.37 -5.64 -10.95
N SER A 82 4.64 -5.03 -11.88
CA SER A 82 5.02 -3.72 -12.41
C SER A 82 5.14 -2.68 -11.29
N ASN A 83 6.20 -1.90 -11.36
CA ASN A 83 6.46 -0.81 -10.42
C ASN A 83 5.50 0.35 -10.64
N MET A 84 5.22 1.11 -9.58
CA MET A 84 4.60 2.42 -9.67
C MET A 84 5.50 3.39 -10.45
N ASN A 85 4.91 4.44 -11.02
CA ASN A 85 5.64 5.52 -11.68
C ASN A 85 6.43 6.35 -10.65
N ASN A 86 5.85 6.58 -9.47
CA ASN A 86 6.50 7.32 -8.39
C ASN A 86 6.78 6.41 -7.19
N ALA A 87 7.99 6.53 -6.64
CA ALA A 87 8.31 5.93 -5.35
C ALA A 87 7.53 6.63 -4.24
N ARG A 88 7.00 5.88 -3.28
CA ARG A 88 6.19 6.42 -2.19
C ARG A 88 6.29 5.57 -0.92
N GLN A 89 6.50 6.22 0.21
CA GLN A 89 6.30 5.70 1.57
C GLN A 89 5.23 6.55 2.28
N TRP A 90 4.62 6.03 3.35
CA TRP A 90 3.54 6.73 4.07
C TRP A 90 2.38 7.20 3.18
N HIS A 91 2.15 6.49 2.09
CA HIS A 91 1.02 6.75 1.21
C HIS A 91 -0.20 5.95 1.69
N THR A 92 -1.35 6.23 1.08
CA THR A 92 -2.57 5.47 1.34
C THR A 92 -2.97 4.66 0.11
N ALA A 93 -3.77 3.62 0.33
CA ALA A 93 -4.28 2.75 -0.71
C ALA A 93 -5.76 2.46 -0.49
N SER A 94 -6.55 2.45 -1.56
CA SER A 94 -7.96 2.09 -1.53
C SER A 94 -8.30 1.17 -2.69
N ILE A 95 -8.91 0.03 -2.37
CA ILE A 95 -9.51 -0.86 -3.37
C ILE A 95 -10.83 -0.22 -3.77
N LEU A 96 -11.00 0.06 -5.07
CA LEU A 96 -12.19 0.63 -5.64
C LEU A 96 -13.24 -0.46 -5.91
N SER A 97 -14.50 -0.06 -6.11
CA SER A 97 -15.62 -0.97 -6.40
C SER A 97 -15.42 -1.83 -7.66
N ASN A 98 -14.56 -1.39 -8.60
CA ASN A 98 -14.19 -2.14 -9.80
C ASN A 98 -12.98 -3.08 -9.59
N GLY A 99 -12.47 -3.20 -8.36
CA GLY A 99 -11.34 -4.04 -8.00
C GLY A 99 -9.95 -3.44 -8.22
N LYS A 100 -9.86 -2.25 -8.83
CA LYS A 100 -8.57 -1.54 -8.99
C LYS A 100 -8.10 -0.96 -7.67
N VAL A 101 -6.80 -0.73 -7.53
CA VAL A 101 -6.22 -0.15 -6.31
C VAL A 101 -5.69 1.25 -6.61
N LEU A 102 -6.30 2.26 -5.98
CA LEU A 102 -5.80 3.63 -6.02
C LEU A 102 -4.76 3.80 -4.91
N VAL A 103 -3.55 4.24 -5.26
CA VAL A 103 -2.55 4.71 -4.29
C VAL A 103 -2.38 6.22 -4.42
N ALA A 104 -2.36 6.93 -3.29
CA ALA A 104 -2.34 8.38 -3.29
C ALA A 104 -1.41 8.96 -2.22
N GLY A 105 -0.73 10.04 -2.59
CA GLY A 105 0.17 10.78 -1.71
C GLY A 105 1.40 9.98 -1.29
N GLY A 106 1.85 10.26 -0.07
CA GLY A 106 3.08 9.76 0.52
C GLY A 106 4.26 10.71 0.37
N LEU A 107 5.41 10.28 0.89
CA LEU A 107 6.70 10.90 0.65
C LEU A 107 7.45 10.10 -0.42
N GLY A 108 7.85 10.78 -1.48
CA GLY A 108 8.70 10.21 -2.52
C GLY A 108 10.18 10.27 -2.17
N VAL A 109 11.04 10.29 -3.20
CA VAL A 109 12.50 10.36 -3.00
C VAL A 109 12.93 11.73 -2.45
N SER A 110 12.27 12.82 -2.87
CA SER A 110 12.70 14.19 -2.55
C SER A 110 11.59 15.11 -2.06
N SER A 111 10.31 14.71 -2.17
CA SER A 111 9.18 15.58 -1.85
C SER A 111 7.93 14.81 -1.46
N TYR A 112 7.04 15.50 -0.75
CA TYR A 112 5.67 15.05 -0.55
C TYR A 112 4.96 14.96 -1.90
N LEU A 113 4.16 13.92 -2.07
CA LEU A 113 3.43 13.68 -3.29
C LEU A 113 1.99 14.13 -3.14
N ASN A 114 1.48 14.78 -4.19
CA ASN A 114 0.04 14.91 -4.44
C ASN A 114 -0.43 13.98 -5.57
N SER A 115 0.49 13.22 -6.17
CA SER A 115 0.16 12.31 -7.25
C SER A 115 -0.57 11.07 -6.73
N ALA A 116 -1.45 10.57 -7.58
CA ALA A 116 -2.14 9.31 -7.40
C ALA A 116 -1.94 8.42 -8.64
N GLU A 117 -1.99 7.10 -8.41
CA GLU A 117 -1.84 6.10 -9.45
C GLU A 117 -2.82 4.96 -9.22
N LEU A 118 -3.29 4.35 -10.30
CA LEU A 118 -4.27 3.28 -10.28
C LEU A 118 -3.64 1.99 -10.79
N TYR A 119 -3.66 0.96 -9.95
CA TYR A 119 -3.26 -0.40 -10.33
C TYR A 119 -4.46 -1.17 -10.87
N ASP A 120 -4.29 -1.75 -12.05
CA ASP A 120 -5.25 -2.69 -12.62
C ASP A 120 -4.79 -4.13 -12.37
N PRO A 121 -5.46 -4.91 -11.50
CA PRO A 121 -5.04 -6.27 -11.17
C PRO A 121 -5.23 -7.27 -12.32
N LEU A 122 -5.98 -6.93 -13.36
CA LEU A 122 -6.17 -7.80 -14.53
C LEU A 122 -4.96 -7.77 -15.46
N THR A 123 -4.37 -6.58 -15.64
CA THR A 123 -3.21 -6.38 -16.52
C THR A 123 -1.90 -6.31 -15.75
N GLY A 124 -1.96 -6.08 -14.44
CA GLY A 124 -0.80 -5.85 -13.58
C GLY A 124 -0.12 -4.49 -13.83
N THR A 125 -0.81 -3.53 -14.45
CA THR A 125 -0.22 -2.24 -14.86
C THR A 125 -0.68 -1.08 -14.00
N TRP A 126 0.16 -0.06 -13.90
CA TRP A 126 -0.16 1.23 -13.27
C TRP A 126 -0.52 2.28 -14.31
N THR A 127 -1.48 3.14 -13.98
CA THR A 127 -1.82 4.34 -14.76
C THR A 127 -1.83 5.55 -13.85
N THR A 128 -1.24 6.66 -14.29
CA THR A 128 -1.32 7.92 -13.56
C THR A 128 -2.74 8.48 -13.62
N THR A 129 -3.16 9.11 -12.54
CA THR A 129 -4.46 9.76 -12.44
C THR A 129 -4.27 11.25 -12.16
N ASN A 130 -5.35 12.02 -11.94
CA ASN A 130 -5.24 13.42 -11.56
C ASN A 130 -4.48 13.59 -10.23
N ASN A 131 -3.90 14.76 -9.98
CA ASN A 131 -3.26 15.02 -8.69
C ASN A 131 -4.30 15.51 -7.67
N MET A 132 -4.07 15.22 -6.38
CA MET A 132 -4.69 15.96 -5.29
C MET A 132 -4.22 17.42 -5.31
N ASN A 133 -5.00 18.32 -4.72
CA ASN A 133 -4.62 19.73 -4.61
C ASN A 133 -3.43 19.91 -3.66
N THR A 134 -3.39 19.12 -2.58
CA THR A 134 -2.33 19.21 -1.57
C THR A 134 -1.50 17.94 -1.50
N ALA A 135 -0.17 18.11 -1.56
CA ALA A 135 0.77 17.04 -1.31
C ALA A 135 0.76 16.65 0.17
N ARG A 136 0.68 15.35 0.45
CA ARG A 136 0.49 14.83 1.80
C ARG A 136 1.13 13.46 2.00
N GLN A 137 1.85 13.28 3.11
CA GLN A 137 2.22 11.96 3.64
C GLN A 137 1.34 11.61 4.84
N GLU A 138 1.32 10.33 5.20
CA GLU A 138 0.45 9.77 6.24
C GLU A 138 -1.04 10.14 6.07
N PRO A 139 -1.59 10.28 4.84
CA PRO A 139 -3.01 10.48 4.72
C PRO A 139 -3.75 9.19 5.06
N THR A 140 -5.00 9.34 5.48
CA THR A 140 -5.95 8.23 5.49
C THR A 140 -6.85 8.34 4.28
N SER A 141 -7.27 7.21 3.70
CA SER A 141 -8.30 7.19 2.68
C SER A 141 -9.43 6.24 3.01
N SER A 142 -10.62 6.56 2.48
CA SER A 142 -11.81 5.73 2.60
C SER A 142 -12.60 5.77 1.31
N LEU A 143 -12.96 4.60 0.78
CA LEU A 143 -13.89 4.50 -0.34
C LEU A 143 -15.31 4.79 0.17
N LEU A 144 -15.95 5.80 -0.41
CA LEU A 144 -17.33 6.15 -0.14
C LEU A 144 -18.28 5.26 -0.97
N SER A 145 -19.54 5.16 -0.53
CA SER A 145 -20.56 4.32 -1.18
C SER A 145 -20.87 4.73 -2.63
N ASN A 146 -20.59 5.97 -3.00
CA ASN A 146 -20.71 6.49 -4.37
C ASN A 146 -19.48 6.20 -5.24
N GLY A 147 -18.47 5.48 -4.74
CA GLY A 147 -17.26 5.11 -5.46
C GLY A 147 -16.14 6.15 -5.44
N VAL A 148 -16.34 7.29 -4.77
CA VAL A 148 -15.33 8.34 -4.59
C VAL A 148 -14.43 7.98 -3.40
N VAL A 149 -13.13 8.25 -3.50
CA VAL A 149 -12.18 8.09 -2.41
C VAL A 149 -12.04 9.40 -1.66
N LEU A 150 -12.41 9.42 -0.38
CA LEU A 150 -12.11 10.52 0.52
C LEU A 150 -10.69 10.35 1.05
N VAL A 151 -9.82 11.33 0.83
CA VAL A 151 -8.46 11.39 1.40
C VAL A 151 -8.43 12.49 2.46
N THR A 152 -8.05 12.17 3.69
CA THR A 152 -8.08 13.12 4.81
C THR A 152 -6.74 13.25 5.52
N GLY A 153 -6.45 14.47 5.97
CA GLY A 153 -5.34 14.76 6.87
C GLY A 153 -3.96 14.46 6.29
N GLY A 154 -3.07 14.01 7.16
CA GLY A 154 -1.66 13.82 6.85
C GLY A 154 -0.81 15.05 7.11
N PHE A 155 0.43 15.00 6.63
CA PHE A 155 1.46 16.01 6.85
C PHE A 155 2.03 16.51 5.53
N SER A 156 2.35 17.80 5.48
CA SER A 156 3.03 18.45 4.34
C SER A 156 4.18 19.31 4.85
N ASN A 157 4.95 19.90 3.93
CA ASN A 157 6.01 20.88 4.24
C ASN A 157 5.56 22.02 5.19
N LEU A 158 4.26 22.31 5.24
CA LEU A 158 3.73 23.50 5.90
C LEU A 158 3.09 23.26 7.27
N ASN A 159 2.71 22.02 7.63
CA ASN A 159 2.16 21.55 8.92
C ASN A 159 1.27 20.29 8.73
N PHE A 160 0.73 19.77 9.83
CA PHE A 160 -0.42 18.86 9.82
C PHE A 160 -1.60 19.46 9.04
N LEU A 161 -2.22 18.63 8.21
CA LEU A 161 -3.34 19.02 7.38
C LEU A 161 -4.66 18.73 8.12
N ASN A 162 -5.53 19.73 8.18
CA ASN A 162 -6.95 19.58 8.57
C ASN A 162 -7.87 19.45 7.34
N SER A 163 -7.28 19.41 6.13
CA SER A 163 -8.02 19.33 4.87
C SER A 163 -8.34 17.89 4.48
N ALA A 164 -9.47 17.74 3.81
CA ALA A 164 -9.89 16.53 3.14
C ALA A 164 -10.20 16.83 1.68
N GLU A 165 -10.01 15.84 0.82
CA GLU A 165 -10.26 15.95 -0.61
C GLU A 165 -10.99 14.70 -1.10
N LEU A 166 -11.91 14.90 -2.05
CA LEU A 166 -12.60 13.83 -2.76
C LEU A 166 -11.85 13.52 -4.04
N TYR A 167 -11.59 12.23 -4.26
CA TYR A 167 -10.79 11.73 -5.36
C TYR A 167 -11.54 10.65 -6.15
#